data_AF-A0A836BFJ3-F1
#
_entry.id   AF-A0A836BFJ3-F1
#
_cell.length_a   1.000
_cell.length_b   1.000
_cell.length_c   1.000
_cell.angle_alpha   90.00
_cell.angle_beta   90.00
_cell.angle_gamma   90.00
#
_symmetry.space_group_name_H-M   'P 1'
#
loop_
_entity.id
_entity.type
_entity.pdbx_description
1 polymer ?
#
loop_
_entity_poly.entity_id
_entity_poly.type
_entity_poly.pdbx_seq_one_letter_code
_entity_poly.pdbx_strand_id
1 'polypeptide(L)'
;MRKSVENLATSKLTGGRRHPLRVRRKYEIDRYPNEALTGAQVTVTRKVRGKSHKTALKTIDFVNLSIPNSKPKKAKILKVLENPTNNDYQRRGVITKGAILETQDGKCKVVSRPGQDGAVNAILVQ
;
A
#
# COMPACT_ATOMS: atom_id res chain seq x y z
N MET A 1 8.50 9.82 19.19
CA MET A 1 8.52 8.49 19.85
C MET A 1 9.57 7.61 19.17
N ARG A 2 10.65 7.25 19.88
CA ARG A 2 11.65 6.29 19.36
C ARG A 2 10.96 4.93 19.26
N LYS A 3 10.63 4.47 18.06
CA LYS A 3 10.10 3.12 17.85
C LYS A 3 11.05 2.11 18.48
N SER A 4 10.50 1.27 19.35
CA SER A 4 11.19 0.14 19.98
C SER A 4 11.81 -0.74 18.90
N VAL A 5 12.93 -1.35 19.25
CA VAL A 5 13.76 -2.08 18.30
C VAL A 5 13.10 -3.43 17.99
N GLU A 6 12.07 -3.42 17.14
CA GLU A 6 11.16 -4.56 16.86
C GLU A 6 11.91 -5.86 16.54
N ASN A 7 13.07 -5.77 15.88
CA ASN A 7 13.86 -6.92 15.47
C ASN A 7 14.97 -7.34 16.46
N LEU A 8 15.43 -6.43 17.33
CA LEU A 8 16.54 -6.72 18.25
C LEU A 8 16.05 -7.14 19.65
N ALA A 9 14.83 -6.74 20.02
CA ALA A 9 14.22 -7.08 21.31
C ALA A 9 13.23 -8.27 21.23
N THR A 10 13.10 -8.91 20.07
CA THR A 10 12.25 -10.11 19.91
C THR A 10 12.79 -11.29 20.70
N SER A 11 11.93 -12.24 21.05
CA SER A 11 12.33 -13.53 21.63
C SER A 11 13.14 -14.38 20.64
N LYS A 12 13.95 -15.30 21.16
CA LYS A 12 14.55 -16.40 20.36
C LYS A 12 13.44 -17.35 19.88
N LEU A 13 13.74 -18.18 18.88
CA LEU A 13 12.82 -19.26 18.47
C LEU A 13 12.43 -20.16 19.64
N THR A 14 13.35 -20.38 20.58
CA THR A 14 13.13 -21.17 21.81
C THR A 14 12.42 -20.39 22.93
N GLY A 15 11.98 -19.15 22.70
CA GLY A 15 11.29 -18.31 23.69
C GLY A 15 12.20 -17.52 24.63
N GLY A 16 13.51 -17.81 24.68
CA GLY A 16 14.45 -17.06 25.51
C GLY A 16 14.54 -15.57 25.11
N ARG A 17 14.62 -14.67 26.09
CA ARG A 17 14.73 -13.22 25.87
C ARG A 17 16.05 -12.85 25.19
N ARG A 18 16.02 -11.95 24.21
CA ARG A 18 17.24 -11.35 23.61
C ARG A 18 17.55 -10.02 24.27
N HIS A 19 18.84 -9.80 24.55
CA HIS A 19 19.36 -8.52 25.05
C HIS A 19 20.12 -7.81 23.93
N PRO A 20 19.60 -6.69 23.40
CA PRO A 20 20.26 -5.97 22.32
C PRO A 20 21.48 -5.21 22.84
N LEU A 21 22.64 -5.44 22.22
CA LEU A 21 23.91 -4.74 22.53
C LEU A 21 24.04 -3.38 21.83
N ARG A 22 23.01 -2.93 21.09
CA ARG A 22 23.05 -1.69 20.32
C ARG A 22 21.65 -1.07 20.15
N VAL A 23 21.65 0.21 19.79
CA VAL A 23 20.44 0.96 19.40
C VAL A 23 20.12 0.82 17.90
N ARG A 24 18.93 1.27 17.51
CA ARG A 24 18.44 1.30 16.13
C ARG A 24 19.31 2.20 15.25
N ARG A 25 19.68 1.72 14.07
CA ARG A 25 20.50 2.47 13.10
C ARG A 25 19.67 3.06 11.96
N LYS A 26 20.21 4.04 11.25
CA LYS A 26 19.52 4.76 10.17
C LYS A 26 18.97 3.85 9.07
N TYR A 27 19.66 2.75 8.76
CA TYR A 27 19.24 1.81 7.72
C TYR A 27 18.12 0.85 8.16
N GLU A 28 17.77 0.82 9.44
CA GLU A 28 16.69 -0.01 10.00
C GLU A 28 15.40 0.79 10.17
N ILE A 29 15.37 2.07 9.78
CA ILE A 29 14.23 2.96 10.00
C ILE A 29 13.07 2.57 9.08
N ASP A 30 11.91 2.37 9.70
CA ASP A 30 10.63 2.14 9.06
C ASP A 30 9.76 3.41 9.17
N ARG A 31 8.58 3.39 8.55
CA ARG A 31 7.66 4.52 8.53
C ARG A 31 6.24 4.06 8.83
N TYR A 32 5.39 5.00 9.21
CA TYR A 32 3.96 4.72 9.32
C TYR A 32 3.38 4.31 7.96
N PRO A 33 2.41 3.38 7.96
CA PRO A 33 1.73 2.98 6.75
C PRO A 33 1.04 4.20 6.12
N ASN A 34 0.99 4.21 4.80
CA ASN A 34 0.22 5.19 4.06
C ASN A 34 -1.03 4.50 3.53
N GLU A 35 -2.18 4.88 4.08
CA GLU A 35 -3.47 4.37 3.66
C GLU A 35 -3.96 5.22 2.49
N ALA A 36 -4.04 4.63 1.30
CA ALA A 36 -4.55 5.31 0.13
C ALA A 36 -6.08 5.29 0.16
N LEU A 37 -6.71 6.46 0.16
CA LEU A 37 -8.17 6.61 0.13
C LEU A 37 -8.66 6.98 -1.27
N THR A 38 -9.96 6.89 -1.48
CA THR A 38 -10.62 7.45 -2.67
C THR A 38 -10.76 8.98 -2.51
N GLY A 39 -10.56 9.72 -3.60
CA GLY A 39 -10.62 11.19 -3.60
C GLY A 39 -9.61 11.84 -4.55
N ALA A 40 -9.68 13.17 -4.64
CA ALA A 40 -8.81 13.96 -5.52
C ALA A 40 -7.34 13.57 -5.37
N GLN A 41 -6.63 13.40 -6.49
CA GLN A 41 -5.31 12.79 -6.49
C GLN A 41 -4.31 13.62 -5.67
N VAL A 42 -3.87 13.09 -4.52
CA VAL A 42 -2.81 13.68 -3.70
C VAL A 42 -1.69 12.67 -3.53
N THR A 43 -0.48 13.10 -3.90
CA THR A 43 0.71 12.26 -3.91
C THR A 43 1.77 12.86 -3.01
N VAL A 44 2.50 12.00 -2.28
CA VAL A 44 3.62 12.40 -1.43
C VAL A 44 4.88 11.69 -1.89
N THR A 45 5.81 12.45 -2.46
CA THR A 45 7.12 11.96 -2.86
C THR A 45 8.11 12.10 -1.72
N ARG A 46 8.90 11.05 -1.47
CA ARG A 46 9.88 11.00 -0.37
C ARG A 46 11.21 10.49 -0.87
N LYS A 47 12.30 11.10 -0.38
CA LYS A 47 13.66 10.60 -0.60
C LYS A 47 13.89 9.34 0.25
N VAL A 48 14.47 8.32 -0.37
CA VAL A 48 14.87 7.07 0.29
C VAL A 48 16.39 6.89 0.20
N ARG A 49 16.89 5.81 0.80
CA ARG A 49 18.33 5.47 0.75
C ARG A 49 18.78 5.31 -0.70
N GLY A 50 20.04 5.68 -0.99
CA GLY A 50 20.63 5.49 -2.32
C GLY A 50 20.24 6.55 -3.35
N LYS A 51 19.87 7.76 -2.92
CA LYS A 51 19.41 8.87 -3.79
C LYS A 51 18.13 8.55 -4.61
N SER A 52 17.41 7.48 -4.31
CA SER A 52 16.13 7.18 -4.96
C SER A 52 14.97 7.93 -4.32
N HIS A 53 13.86 7.98 -5.03
CA HIS A 53 12.60 8.57 -4.57
C HIS A 53 11.49 7.52 -4.61
N LYS A 54 10.61 7.54 -3.62
CA LYS A 54 9.36 6.76 -3.61
C LYS A 54 8.17 7.70 -3.55
N THR A 55 7.16 7.37 -4.34
CA THR A 55 5.98 8.22 -4.54
C THR A 55 4.78 7.47 -3.98
N ALA A 56 4.16 8.01 -2.93
CA ALA A 56 3.08 7.35 -2.22
C ALA A 56 1.75 8.07 -2.47
N LEU A 57 0.68 7.34 -2.78
CA LEU A 57 -0.66 7.90 -2.95
C LEU A 57 -1.35 8.09 -1.60
N LYS A 58 -1.80 9.30 -1.29
CA LYS A 58 -2.71 9.55 -0.16
C LYS A 58 -4.17 9.39 -0.58
N THR A 59 -4.53 9.95 -1.72
CA THR A 59 -5.88 9.89 -2.28
C THR A 59 -5.79 9.71 -3.78
N ILE A 60 -6.72 8.96 -4.37
CA ILE A 60 -6.80 8.76 -5.82
C ILE A 60 -8.23 8.40 -6.28
N ASP A 61 -8.64 8.96 -7.42
CA ASP A 61 -9.95 8.71 -8.04
C ASP A 61 -9.91 7.78 -9.25
N PHE A 62 -8.72 7.53 -9.78
CA PHE A 62 -8.55 6.80 -11.04
C PHE A 62 -7.66 5.58 -10.88
N VAL A 63 -7.99 4.54 -11.62
CA VAL A 63 -7.19 3.31 -11.74
C VAL A 63 -6.82 3.07 -13.19
N ASN A 64 -5.59 2.60 -13.41
CA ASN A 64 -5.18 2.07 -14.70
C ASN A 64 -5.64 0.61 -14.77
N LEU A 65 -6.67 0.37 -15.57
CA LEU A 65 -7.34 -0.91 -15.69
C LEU A 65 -6.80 -1.65 -16.91
N SER A 66 -6.22 -2.82 -16.67
CA SER A 66 -5.76 -3.74 -17.71
C SER A 66 -6.90 -4.69 -18.05
N ILE A 67 -7.39 -4.58 -19.28
CA ILE A 67 -8.42 -5.43 -19.85
C ILE A 67 -7.71 -6.50 -20.70
N PRO A 68 -8.05 -7.79 -20.56
CA PRO A 68 -7.52 -8.84 -21.42
C PRO A 68 -7.81 -8.52 -22.88
N ASN A 69 -6.81 -8.66 -23.76
CA ASN A 69 -6.93 -8.45 -25.21
C ASN A 69 -7.23 -7.01 -25.67
N SER A 70 -7.11 -6.01 -24.80
CA SER A 70 -7.25 -4.61 -25.22
C SER A 70 -6.26 -3.67 -24.52
N LYS A 71 -6.21 -2.43 -24.98
CA LYS A 71 -5.31 -1.41 -24.43
C LYS A 71 -5.75 -1.05 -23.00
N PRO A 72 -4.81 -0.80 -22.08
CA PRO A 72 -5.14 -0.35 -20.74
C PRO A 72 -5.86 0.99 -20.78
N LYS A 73 -6.90 1.13 -19.95
CA LYS A 73 -7.73 2.34 -19.87
C LYS A 73 -7.68 2.92 -18.46
N LYS A 74 -7.88 4.24 -18.37
CA LYS A 74 -8.00 4.93 -17.09
C LYS A 74 -9.48 4.96 -16.69
N ALA A 75 -9.84 4.22 -15.66
CA ALA A 75 -11.21 4.08 -15.18
C ALA A 75 -11.40 4.84 -13.86
N LYS A 76 -12.58 5.41 -13.63
CA LYS A 76 -12.93 6.04 -12.35
C LYS A 76 -13.30 4.99 -11.31
N ILE A 77 -12.76 5.14 -10.10
CA ILE A 77 -13.07 4.29 -8.94
C ILE A 77 -14.36 4.80 -8.31
N LEU A 78 -15.32 3.90 -8.07
CA LEU A 78 -16.59 4.22 -7.41
C LEU A 78 -16.51 3.88 -5.92
N LYS A 79 -16.17 2.62 -5.61
CA LYS A 79 -16.01 2.14 -4.22
C LYS A 79 -15.05 0.97 -4.13
N VAL A 80 -14.55 0.73 -2.92
CA VAL A 80 -13.83 -0.50 -2.57
C VAL A 80 -14.88 -1.54 -2.15
N LEU A 81 -14.93 -2.68 -2.83
CA LEU A 81 -15.87 -3.76 -2.52
C LEU A 81 -15.33 -4.68 -1.43
N GLU A 82 -14.09 -5.12 -1.57
CA GLU A 82 -13.49 -6.12 -0.69
C GLU A 82 -12.00 -5.83 -0.52
N ASN A 83 -11.51 -6.06 0.70
CA ASN A 83 -10.09 -6.00 0.98
C ASN A 83 -9.67 -7.27 1.73
N PRO A 84 -8.79 -8.12 1.16
CA PRO A 84 -8.41 -9.39 1.78
C PRO A 84 -7.63 -9.22 3.09
N THR A 85 -7.12 -8.02 3.39
CA THR A 85 -6.32 -7.78 4.60
C THR A 85 -7.18 -7.53 5.83
N ASN A 86 -8.23 -6.71 5.70
CA ASN A 86 -9.04 -6.29 6.84
C ASN A 86 -10.39 -5.72 6.37
N ASN A 87 -11.46 -6.08 7.09
CA ASN A 87 -12.81 -5.56 6.87
C ASN A 87 -12.93 -4.07 7.22
N ASP A 88 -12.13 -3.54 8.15
CA ASP A 88 -12.11 -2.09 8.44
C ASP A 88 -11.67 -1.27 7.21
N TYR A 89 -10.67 -1.76 6.48
CA TYR A 89 -10.18 -1.11 5.27
C TYR A 89 -11.22 -1.07 4.16
N GLN A 90 -12.10 -2.08 4.09
CA GLN A 90 -13.25 -2.06 3.21
C GLN A 90 -14.21 -0.93 3.59
N ARG A 91 -14.55 -0.80 4.89
CA ARG A 91 -15.47 0.24 5.38
C ARG A 91 -14.94 1.66 5.15
N ARG A 92 -13.65 1.86 5.35
CA ARG A 92 -12.97 3.15 5.17
C ARG A 92 -12.64 3.47 3.71
N GLY A 93 -12.76 2.51 2.80
CA GLY A 93 -12.40 2.67 1.39
C GLY A 93 -10.89 2.73 1.14
N VAL A 94 -10.09 2.01 1.93
CA VAL A 94 -8.62 1.98 1.78
C VAL A 94 -8.21 1.03 0.67
N ILE A 95 -7.43 1.55 -0.27
CA ILE A 95 -6.91 0.82 -1.43
C ILE A 95 -5.56 0.19 -1.07
N THR A 96 -5.54 -1.14 -0.97
CA THR A 96 -4.32 -1.94 -0.76
C THR A 96 -4.05 -2.85 -1.97
N LYS A 97 -2.86 -3.46 -2.00
CA LYS A 97 -2.58 -4.52 -2.98
C LYS A 97 -3.55 -5.68 -2.75
N GLY A 98 -4.24 -6.11 -3.80
CA GLY A 98 -5.21 -7.20 -3.76
C GLY A 98 -6.64 -6.76 -3.44
N ALA A 99 -6.89 -5.48 -3.16
CA ALA A 99 -8.24 -4.97 -2.98
C ALA A 99 -9.06 -5.11 -4.28
N ILE A 100 -10.35 -5.43 -4.12
CA ILE A 100 -11.32 -5.48 -5.21
C ILE A 100 -12.06 -4.15 -5.23
N LEU A 101 -11.97 -3.45 -6.35
CA LEU A 101 -12.59 -2.16 -6.59
C LEU A 101 -13.76 -2.32 -7.55
N GLU A 102 -14.78 -1.50 -7.35
CA GLU A 102 -15.81 -1.24 -8.35
C GLU A 102 -15.43 0.00 -9.16
N THR A 103 -15.40 -0.16 -10.47
CA THR A 103 -15.09 0.90 -11.42
C THR A 103 -16.20 1.00 -12.46
N GLN A 104 -16.21 2.08 -13.24
CA GLN A 104 -17.18 2.27 -14.32
C GLN A 104 -17.17 1.13 -15.36
N ASP A 105 -16.02 0.49 -15.56
CA ASP A 105 -15.84 -0.60 -16.53
C ASP A 105 -16.03 -2.00 -15.92
N GLY A 106 -16.35 -2.09 -14.62
CA GLY A 106 -16.59 -3.35 -13.91
C GLY A 106 -15.74 -3.53 -12.64
N LYS A 107 -15.71 -4.77 -12.14
CA LYS A 107 -14.93 -5.13 -10.95
C LYS A 107 -13.47 -5.37 -11.32
N CYS A 108 -12.54 -4.84 -10.53
CA CYS A 108 -11.11 -5.04 -10.79
C CYS A 108 -10.33 -5.31 -9.50
N LYS A 109 -9.22 -6.05 -9.65
CA LYS A 109 -8.32 -6.40 -8.56
C LYS A 109 -7.03 -5.60 -8.67
N VAL A 110 -6.67 -4.91 -7.60
CA VAL A 110 -5.45 -4.08 -7.54
C VAL A 110 -4.21 -4.97 -7.45
N VAL A 111 -3.23 -4.74 -8.31
CA VAL A 111 -1.96 -5.49 -8.34
C VAL A 111 -0.79 -4.64 -7.81
N SER A 112 -0.84 -3.33 -8.02
CA SER A 112 0.18 -2.37 -7.56
C SER A 112 0.19 -2.22 -6.03
N ARG A 113 1.25 -1.57 -5.49
CA ARG A 113 1.33 -1.11 -4.11
C ARG A 113 1.17 0.42 -4.07
N PRO A 114 -0.04 0.95 -3.82
CA PRO A 114 -0.33 2.40 -3.91
C PRO A 114 0.56 3.27 -3.02
N GLY A 115 0.99 2.74 -1.86
CA GLY A 115 1.88 3.44 -0.94
C GLY A 115 3.34 3.56 -1.37
N GLN A 116 3.75 2.93 -2.48
CA GLN A 116 5.14 2.99 -2.98
C GLN A 116 5.27 3.34 -4.46
N ASP A 117 4.32 2.89 -5.28
CA ASP A 117 4.43 2.94 -6.75
C ASP A 117 3.87 4.26 -7.33
N GLY A 118 3.06 5.00 -6.58
CA GLY A 118 2.51 6.30 -6.99
C GLY A 118 1.36 6.22 -8.01
N ALA A 119 0.93 5.01 -8.37
CA ALA A 119 -0.21 4.74 -9.23
C ALA A 119 -1.00 3.53 -8.72
N VAL A 120 -2.26 3.42 -9.12
CA VAL A 120 -3.07 2.22 -8.91
C VAL A 120 -3.24 1.53 -10.25
N ASN A 121 -2.71 0.31 -10.35
CA ASN A 121 -2.87 -0.57 -11.50
C ASN A 121 -3.70 -1.78 -11.07
N ALA A 122 -4.71 -2.11 -11.86
CA ALA A 122 -5.64 -3.20 -11.59
C ALA A 122 -5.90 -4.04 -12.84
N ILE A 123 -6.33 -5.27 -12.62
CA ILE A 123 -6.75 -6.23 -13.65
C ILE A 123 -8.25 -6.45 -13.48
N LEU A 124 -9.01 -6.50 -14.58
CA LEU A 124 -10.43 -6.82 -14.54
C LEU A 124 -10.65 -8.24 -13.98
N VAL A 125 -11.60 -8.38 -13.05
CA VAL A 125 -12.00 -9.69 -12.51
C VAL A 125 -13.26 -10.10 -13.26
N GLN A 126 -13.20 -11.22 -13.98
CA GLN A 126 -14.36 -11.86 -14.61
C GLN A 126 -15.27 -12.48 -13.54
#